data_AF-A0A2V7P2T2-F1
#
_entry.id   AF-A0A2V7P2T2-F1
#
_cell.length_a   1.000
_cell.length_b   1.000
_cell.length_c   1.000
_cell.angle_alpha   90.00
_cell.angle_beta   90.00
_cell.angle_gamma   90.00
#
_symmetry.space_group_name_H-M   'P 1'
#
loop_
_entity.id
_entity.type
_entity.pdbx_description
1 polymer ?
#
loop_
_entity_poly.entity_id
_entity_poly.type
_entity_poly.pdbx_seq_one_letter_code
_entity_poly.pdbx_strand_id
1 'polypeptide(L)'
;MLIRWLFAALHLLALGIGMGAIWSRARALRPPLDSTGLKRVFYADTWWGIAALLWIGTGLVRAFGGLEKGTSYYVHNRLFLTKMALFVLIFILELRPMMTLIKWRARAARGEAIDTSPARTFARISLIQVSLLALMVLAATAMARGYGL
;
A
#
# COMPACT_ATOMS: atom_id res chain seq x y z
N MET A 1 -16.84 -19.46 10.56
CA MET A 1 -16.58 -18.32 11.47
C MET A 1 -15.08 -18.02 11.60
N LEU A 2 -14.23 -19.01 11.89
CA LEU A 2 -12.77 -18.82 12.00
C LEU A 2 -12.11 -18.20 10.75
N ILE A 3 -12.39 -18.73 9.55
CA ILE A 3 -11.79 -18.25 8.29
C ILE A 3 -12.15 -16.78 8.03
N ARG A 4 -13.42 -16.39 8.22
CA ARG A 4 -13.87 -15.00 8.07
C ARG A 4 -13.10 -14.04 8.99
N TRP A 5 -12.95 -14.43 10.25
CA TRP A 5 -12.20 -13.66 11.23
C TRP A 5 -10.72 -13.54 10.85
N LEU A 6 -10.09 -14.65 10.45
CA LEU A 6 -8.66 -14.66 10.10
C LEU A 6 -8.36 -13.73 8.93
N PHE A 7 -9.16 -13.80 7.86
CA PHE A 7 -8.99 -12.90 6.70
C PHE A 7 -9.22 -11.43 7.05
N ALA A 8 -10.18 -11.13 7.94
CA ALA A 8 -10.37 -9.77 8.43
C ALA A 8 -9.17 -9.28 9.25
N ALA A 9 -8.65 -10.13 10.16
CA ALA A 9 -7.49 -9.81 10.99
C ALA A 9 -6.24 -9.56 10.13
N LEU A 10 -5.94 -10.44 9.17
CA LEU A 10 -4.82 -10.29 8.24
C LEU A 10 -4.95 -9.01 7.40
N HIS A 11 -6.16 -8.69 6.93
CA HIS A 11 -6.40 -7.47 6.16
C HIS A 11 -6.17 -6.20 7.00
N LEU A 12 -6.51 -6.24 8.29
CA LEU A 12 -6.25 -5.13 9.22
C LEU A 12 -4.78 -5.04 9.63
N LEU A 13 -4.09 -6.16 9.82
CA LEU A 13 -2.64 -6.18 10.07
C LEU A 13 -1.86 -5.60 8.90
N ALA A 14 -2.30 -5.87 7.66
CA ALA A 14 -1.73 -5.28 6.46
C ALA A 14 -1.78 -3.74 6.50
N LEU A 15 -2.78 -3.14 7.15
CA LEU A 15 -2.83 -1.68 7.36
C LEU A 15 -1.72 -1.17 8.27
N GLY A 16 -1.50 -1.81 9.42
CA GLY A 16 -0.40 -1.43 10.32
C GLY A 16 0.97 -1.56 9.63
N ILE A 17 1.19 -2.69 8.96
CA ILE A 17 2.44 -2.97 8.21
C ILE A 17 2.61 -1.95 7.09
N GLY A 18 1.59 -1.80 6.24
CA GLY A 18 1.64 -0.96 5.05
C GLY A 18 1.86 0.50 5.39
N MET A 19 1.13 1.03 6.40
CA MET A 19 1.25 2.42 6.82
C MET A 19 2.62 2.73 7.43
N GLY A 20 3.14 1.84 8.28
CA GLY A 20 4.49 1.97 8.83
C GLY A 20 5.57 1.89 7.75
N ALA A 21 5.43 0.95 6.80
CA ALA A 21 6.36 0.74 5.71
C ALA A 21 6.44 1.95 4.77
N ILE A 22 5.29 2.43 4.27
CA ILE A 22 5.27 3.53 3.31
C ILE A 22 5.74 4.86 3.93
N TRP A 23 5.41 5.10 5.20
CA TRP A 23 5.91 6.25 5.95
C TRP A 23 7.42 6.16 6.17
N SER A 24 7.92 4.97 6.54
CA SER A 24 9.35 4.73 6.70
C SER A 24 10.10 4.95 5.37
N ARG A 25 9.55 4.45 4.25
CA ARG A 25 10.10 4.66 2.91
C ARG A 25 10.16 6.15 2.56
N ALA A 26 9.09 6.90 2.83
CA ALA A 26 9.06 8.34 2.60
C ALA A 26 10.17 9.10 3.35
N ARG A 27 10.47 8.68 4.59
CA ARG A 27 11.57 9.26 5.37
C ARG A 27 12.95 8.81 4.90
N ALA A 28 13.11 7.52 4.62
CA ALA A 28 14.38 6.93 4.19
C ALA A 28 14.84 7.45 2.82
N LEU A 29 13.91 7.85 1.95
CA LEU A 29 14.19 8.46 0.64
C LEU A 29 14.66 9.93 0.73
N ARG A 30 14.69 10.54 1.92
CA ARG A 30 15.22 11.90 2.08
C ARG A 30 16.76 11.86 2.09
N PRO A 31 17.44 12.75 1.35
CA PRO A 31 18.91 12.80 1.32
C PRO A 31 19.55 13.08 2.70
N PRO A 32 20.82 12.68 2.90
CA PRO A 32 21.70 11.95 1.98
C PRO A 32 21.34 10.46 1.86
N LEU A 33 21.45 9.90 0.65
CA LEU A 33 21.22 8.47 0.37
C LEU A 33 22.55 7.74 0.21
N ASP A 34 23.18 7.46 1.35
CA ASP A 34 24.34 6.57 1.43
C ASP A 34 23.93 5.08 1.39
N SER A 35 24.90 4.17 1.52
CA SER A 35 24.65 2.73 1.50
C SER A 35 23.69 2.27 2.60
N THR A 36 23.74 2.90 3.78
CA THR A 36 22.85 2.63 4.91
C THR A 36 21.43 3.15 4.63
N GLY A 37 21.31 4.35 4.08
CA GLY A 37 20.05 4.95 3.64
C GLY A 37 19.34 4.08 2.62
N LEU A 38 20.06 3.60 1.59
CA LEU A 38 19.51 2.69 0.59
C LEU A 38 18.99 1.38 1.19
N LYS A 39 19.71 0.77 2.15
CA LYS A 39 19.23 -0.43 2.86
C LYS A 39 17.91 -0.16 3.60
N ARG A 40 17.76 1.01 4.23
CA ARG A 40 16.51 1.40 4.90
C ARG A 40 15.36 1.59 3.91
N VAL A 41 15.63 2.20 2.76
CA VAL A 41 14.64 2.34 1.67
C VAL A 41 14.19 0.96 1.20
N PHE A 42 15.12 0.04 0.91
CA PHE A 42 14.78 -1.30 0.44
C PHE A 42 14.03 -2.14 1.48
N TYR A 43 14.40 -2.02 2.76
CA TYR A 43 13.68 -2.69 3.84
C TYR A 43 12.23 -2.21 3.95
N ALA A 44 12.02 -0.90 3.95
CA ALA A 44 10.68 -0.31 3.98
C ALA A 44 9.86 -0.68 2.73
N ASP A 45 10.50 -0.68 1.56
CA ASP A 45 9.89 -1.06 0.29
C ASP A 45 9.46 -2.53 0.25
N THR A 46 10.26 -3.44 0.82
CA THR A 46 9.90 -4.86 0.96
C THR A 46 8.62 -5.01 1.80
N TRP A 47 8.55 -4.36 2.96
CA TRP A 47 7.36 -4.43 3.81
C TRP A 47 6.13 -3.78 3.19
N TRP A 48 6.32 -2.73 2.39
CA TRP A 48 5.26 -2.15 1.58
C TRP A 48 4.70 -3.15 0.57
N GLY A 49 5.58 -3.86 -0.14
CA GLY A 49 5.19 -4.94 -1.04
C GLY A 49 4.45 -6.09 -0.34
N ILE A 50 4.92 -6.52 0.84
CA ILE A 50 4.25 -7.54 1.66
C ILE A 50 2.83 -7.08 2.06
N ALA A 51 2.68 -5.83 2.52
CA ALA A 51 1.37 -5.28 2.85
C ALA A 51 0.43 -5.24 1.64
N ALA A 52 0.94 -4.84 0.46
CA ALA A 52 0.17 -4.85 -0.78
C ALA A 52 -0.33 -6.26 -1.14
N LEU A 53 0.54 -7.28 -1.06
CA LEU A 53 0.16 -8.67 -1.29
C LEU A 53 -0.92 -9.15 -0.31
N LEU A 54 -0.76 -8.84 0.98
CA LEU A 54 -1.76 -9.18 1.99
C LEU A 54 -3.10 -8.52 1.71
N TRP A 55 -3.12 -7.22 1.39
CA TRP A 55 -4.37 -6.51 1.07
C TRP A 55 -5.06 -7.03 -0.18
N ILE A 56 -4.32 -7.28 -1.26
CA ILE A 56 -4.88 -7.82 -2.49
C ILE A 56 -5.46 -9.21 -2.23
N GLY A 57 -4.66 -10.12 -1.67
CA GLY A 57 -5.09 -11.49 -1.41
C GLY A 57 -6.30 -11.55 -0.47
N THR A 58 -6.22 -10.88 0.67
CA THR A 58 -7.33 -10.90 1.63
C THR A 58 -8.54 -10.10 1.16
N GLY A 59 -8.34 -8.99 0.44
CA GLY A 59 -9.42 -8.16 -0.11
C GLY A 59 -10.22 -8.87 -1.18
N LEU A 60 -9.56 -9.57 -2.11
CA LEU A 60 -10.22 -10.37 -3.14
C LEU A 60 -11.05 -11.50 -2.53
N VAL A 61 -10.49 -12.24 -1.57
CA VAL A 61 -11.21 -13.32 -0.88
C VAL A 61 -12.42 -12.78 -0.11
N ARG A 62 -12.31 -11.60 0.51
CA ARG A 62 -13.44 -10.98 1.22
C ARG A 62 -14.53 -10.47 0.29
N ALA A 63 -14.17 -9.84 -0.82
CA ALA A 63 -15.12 -9.27 -1.77
C ALA A 63 -15.83 -10.32 -2.66
N PHE A 64 -15.14 -11.41 -3.01
CA PHE A 64 -15.62 -12.39 -3.99
C PHE A 64 -15.74 -13.84 -3.46
N GLY A 65 -15.11 -14.17 -2.32
CA GLY A 65 -15.10 -15.53 -1.78
C GLY A 65 -16.37 -15.96 -1.03
N GLY A 66 -17.51 -15.26 -1.22
CA GLY A 66 -18.78 -15.57 -0.53
C GLY A 66 -18.75 -15.38 1.00
N LEU A 67 -17.71 -14.70 1.51
CA LEU A 67 -17.51 -14.49 2.95
C LEU A 67 -18.28 -13.28 3.50
N GLU A 68 -18.87 -12.43 2.66
CA GLU A 68 -19.49 -11.17 3.06
C GLU A 68 -20.88 -10.97 2.42
N LYS A 69 -21.50 -9.79 2.64
CA LYS A 69 -22.74 -9.37 1.96
C LYS A 69 -22.46 -9.39 0.46
N GLY A 70 -23.09 -10.30 -0.30
CA GLY A 70 -22.68 -10.69 -1.65
C GLY A 70 -22.35 -9.55 -2.62
N THR A 71 -21.58 -9.85 -3.66
CA THR A 71 -20.93 -8.89 -4.59
C THR A 71 -21.82 -7.74 -5.07
N SER A 72 -23.13 -7.97 -5.26
CA SER A 72 -24.11 -6.93 -5.64
C SER A 72 -24.17 -5.75 -4.66
N TYR A 73 -24.03 -5.98 -3.34
CA TYR A 73 -24.01 -4.93 -2.32
C TYR A 73 -22.80 -4.00 -2.46
N TYR A 74 -21.65 -4.55 -2.84
CA TYR A 74 -20.41 -3.77 -2.96
C TYR A 74 -20.36 -2.93 -4.23
N VAL A 75 -20.84 -3.46 -5.36
CA VAL A 75 -20.77 -2.75 -6.65
C VAL A 75 -21.64 -1.48 -6.68
N HIS A 76 -22.74 -1.45 -5.91
CA HIS A 76 -23.65 -0.28 -5.88
C HIS A 76 -23.31 0.73 -4.77
N ASN A 77 -22.45 0.39 -3.82
CA ASN A 77 -22.11 1.29 -2.71
C ASN A 77 -21.06 2.33 -3.14
N ARG A 78 -21.42 3.62 -3.08
CA ARG A 78 -20.53 4.73 -3.51
C ARG A 78 -19.22 4.79 -2.73
N LEU A 79 -19.25 4.45 -1.43
CA LEU A 79 -18.03 4.43 -0.60
C LEU A 79 -17.15 3.24 -0.91
N PHE A 80 -17.72 2.10 -1.30
CA PHE A 80 -16.92 0.98 -1.81
C PHE A 80 -16.21 1.37 -3.11
N LEU A 81 -16.92 1.98 -4.06
CA LEU A 81 -16.32 2.48 -5.31
C LEU A 81 -15.23 3.53 -5.04
N THR A 82 -15.47 4.45 -4.09
CA THR A 82 -14.48 5.44 -3.66
C THR A 82 -13.22 4.76 -3.09
N LYS A 83 -13.39 3.76 -2.22
CA LYS A 83 -12.29 2.97 -1.66
C LYS A 83 -11.49 2.27 -2.76
N MET A 84 -12.18 1.71 -3.76
CA MET A 84 -11.53 1.05 -4.91
C MET A 84 -10.80 2.05 -5.81
N ALA A 85 -11.37 3.23 -6.06
CA ALA A 85 -10.70 4.29 -6.81
C ALA A 85 -9.42 4.77 -6.10
N LEU A 86 -9.46 4.95 -4.77
CA LEU A 86 -8.28 5.29 -3.97
C LEU A 86 -7.21 4.19 -4.05
N PHE A 87 -7.61 2.92 -3.95
CA PHE A 87 -6.70 1.79 -4.08
C PHE A 87 -6.01 1.77 -5.45
N VAL A 88 -6.77 1.94 -6.55
CA VAL A 88 -6.23 2.02 -7.91
C VAL A 88 -5.28 3.21 -8.07
N LEU A 89 -5.64 4.38 -7.51
CA LEU A 89 -4.77 5.56 -7.54
C LEU A 89 -3.45 5.31 -6.80
N ILE A 90 -3.49 4.70 -5.61
CA ILE A 90 -2.28 4.31 -4.87
C ILE A 90 -1.42 3.38 -5.72
N PHE A 91 -2.03 2.40 -6.38
CA PHE A 91 -1.33 1.45 -7.24
C PHE A 91 -0.66 2.13 -8.44
N ILE A 92 -1.37 3.02 -9.15
CA ILE A 92 -0.81 3.79 -10.27
C ILE A 92 0.38 4.64 -9.81
N LEU A 93 0.25 5.33 -8.68
CA LEU A 93 1.34 6.11 -8.09
C LEU A 93 2.53 5.23 -7.68
N GLU A 94 2.28 3.98 -7.30
CA GLU A 94 3.30 3.03 -6.84
C GLU A 94 4.17 2.45 -7.96
N LEU A 95 3.61 2.29 -9.16
CA LEU A 95 4.30 1.59 -10.27
C LEU A 95 5.69 2.18 -10.55
N ARG A 96 5.80 3.51 -10.62
CA ARG A 96 7.08 4.17 -10.94
C ARG A 96 8.12 4.03 -9.81
N PRO A 97 7.81 4.37 -8.53
CA PRO A 97 8.71 4.09 -7.40
C PRO A 97 9.14 2.62 -7.34
N MET A 98 8.20 1.68 -7.39
CA MET A 98 8.46 0.25 -7.27
C MET A 98 9.45 -0.24 -8.34
N MET A 99 9.17 0.03 -9.63
CA MET A 99 10.07 -0.37 -10.72
C MET A 99 11.46 0.24 -10.59
N THR A 100 11.55 1.48 -10.11
CA THR A 100 12.84 2.17 -9.95
C THR A 100 13.62 1.61 -8.77
N LEU A 101 12.98 1.36 -7.63
CA LEU A 101 13.62 0.78 -6.44
C LEU A 101 14.07 -0.66 -6.66
N ILE A 102 13.36 -1.45 -7.48
CA ILE A 102 13.82 -2.76 -7.93
C ILE A 102 15.13 -2.64 -8.72
N LYS A 103 15.20 -1.70 -9.68
CA LYS A 103 16.43 -1.43 -10.44
C LYS A 103 17.57 -0.96 -9.53
N TRP A 104 17.28 -0.10 -8.57
CA TRP A 104 18.27 0.36 -7.59
C TRP A 104 18.82 -0.80 -6.75
N ARG A 105 17.94 -1.71 -6.29
CA ARG A 105 18.35 -2.90 -5.54
C ARG A 105 19.29 -3.79 -6.36
N ALA A 106 18.99 -3.98 -7.65
CA ALA A 106 19.84 -4.75 -8.55
C ALA A 106 21.21 -4.08 -8.80
N ARG A 107 21.25 -2.76 -8.98
CA ARG A 107 22.51 -2.00 -9.14
C ARG A 107 23.36 -2.01 -7.86
N ALA A 108 22.73 -1.79 -6.72
CA ALA A 108 23.39 -1.85 -5.41
C ALA A 108 24.07 -3.21 -5.18
N ALA A 109 23.39 -4.31 -5.56
CA ALA A 109 23.95 -5.65 -5.44
C ALA A 109 25.20 -5.87 -6.32
N ARG A 110 25.35 -5.11 -7.41
CA ARG A 110 26.53 -5.14 -8.29
C ARG A 110 27.60 -4.11 -7.93
N GLY A 111 27.40 -3.31 -6.88
CA GLY A 111 28.30 -2.21 -6.53
C GLY A 111 28.28 -1.04 -7.52
N GLU A 112 27.24 -0.96 -8.36
CA GLU A 112 27.10 0.11 -9.35
C GLU A 112 26.57 1.40 -8.72
N ALA A 113 26.97 2.54 -9.27
CA ALA A 113 26.43 3.83 -8.88
C ALA A 113 24.92 3.92 -9.18
N ILE A 114 24.17 4.50 -8.24
CA ILE A 114 22.73 4.70 -8.34
C ILE A 114 22.46 6.20 -8.50
N ASP A 115 21.76 6.57 -9.56
CA ASP A 115 21.22 7.92 -9.69
C ASP A 115 20.05 8.09 -8.70
N THR A 116 20.30 8.89 -7.66
CA THR A 116 19.33 9.21 -6.61
C THR A 116 18.53 10.48 -6.88
N SER A 117 18.67 11.10 -8.06
CA SER A 117 17.90 12.28 -8.48
C SER A 117 16.37 12.16 -8.27
N PRO A 118 15.69 11.01 -8.50
CA PRO A 118 14.25 10.92 -8.29
C PRO A 118 13.85 10.68 -6.82
N ALA A 119 14.79 10.50 -5.90
CA ALA A 119 14.52 10.12 -4.50
C ALA A 119 13.50 11.06 -3.81
N ARG A 120 13.69 12.37 -3.98
CA ARG A 120 12.81 13.38 -3.37
C ARG A 120 11.38 13.29 -3.90
N THR A 121 11.23 12.96 -5.18
CA THR A 121 9.91 12.76 -5.80
C THR A 121 9.25 11.49 -5.25
N PHE A 122 10.00 10.39 -5.11
CA PHE A 122 9.46 9.15 -4.52
C PHE A 122 9.11 9.30 -3.04
N ALA A 123 9.86 10.12 -2.29
CA ALA A 123 9.51 10.47 -0.91
C ALA A 123 8.16 11.19 -0.85
N ARG A 124 7.92 12.15 -1.76
CA ARG A 124 6.64 12.87 -1.84
C ARG A 124 5.50 11.95 -2.26
N ILE A 125 5.71 11.10 -3.27
CA ILE A 125 4.71 10.10 -3.69
C ILE A 125 4.37 9.18 -2.52
N SER A 126 5.38 8.68 -1.80
CA SER A 126 5.15 7.83 -0.62
C SER A 126 4.33 8.54 0.45
N LEU A 127 4.58 9.84 0.69
CA LEU A 127 3.79 10.64 1.62
C LEU A 127 2.35 10.86 1.14
N ILE A 128 2.14 11.09 -0.16
CA ILE A 128 0.79 11.18 -0.74
C ILE A 128 0.05 9.84 -0.55
N GLN A 129 0.72 8.71 -0.76
CA GLN A 129 0.14 7.38 -0.55
C GLN A 129 -0.27 7.15 0.92
N VAL A 130 0.48 7.68 1.91
CA VAL A 130 0.06 7.67 3.32
C VAL A 130 -1.30 8.36 3.48
N SER A 131 -1.47 9.56 2.89
CA SER A 131 -2.73 10.30 2.96
C SER A 131 -3.87 9.57 2.24
N LEU A 132 -3.60 9.00 1.06
CA LEU A 132 -4.60 8.21 0.32
C LEU A 132 -5.04 6.96 1.09
N LEU A 133 -4.11 6.27 1.77
CA LEU A 133 -4.44 5.15 2.66
C LEU A 133 -5.32 5.60 3.82
N ALA A 134 -5.04 6.74 4.44
CA ALA A 134 -5.89 7.29 5.51
C ALA A 134 -7.32 7.57 5.00
N LEU A 135 -7.46 8.20 3.83
CA LEU A 135 -8.76 8.42 3.19
C LEU A 135 -9.48 7.10 2.88
N MET A 136 -8.74 6.08 2.45
CA MET A 136 -9.28 4.75 2.18
C MET A 136 -9.83 4.09 3.46
N VAL A 137 -9.16 4.29 4.60
CA VAL A 137 -9.65 3.85 5.92
C VAL A 137 -10.91 4.60 6.31
N LEU A 138 -10.97 5.92 6.13
CA LEU A 138 -12.18 6.71 6.41
C LEU A 138 -13.38 6.26 5.56
N ALA A 139 -13.18 6.00 4.27
CA ALA A 139 -14.22 5.47 3.40
C ALA A 139 -14.70 4.09 3.88
N ALA A 140 -13.76 3.22 4.29
CA ALA A 140 -14.09 1.89 4.80
C ALA A 140 -14.89 1.94 6.13
N THR A 141 -14.52 2.82 7.06
CA THR A 141 -15.21 2.94 8.35
C THR A 141 -16.59 3.59 8.20
N ALA A 142 -16.74 4.59 7.32
CA ALA A 142 -18.03 5.18 6.99
C ALA A 142 -18.99 4.15 6.35
N MET A 143 -18.49 3.36 5.40
CA MET A 143 -19.25 2.26 4.78
C MET A 143 -19.69 1.22 5.83
N ALA A 144 -18.83 0.88 6.79
CA ALA A 144 -19.17 -0.06 7.87
C ALA A 144 -20.27 0.47 8.81
N ARG A 145 -20.45 1.79 8.88
CA ARG A 145 -21.53 2.45 9.64
C ARG A 145 -22.81 2.67 8.82
N GLY A 146 -22.84 2.24 7.56
CA GLY A 146 -24.03 2.33 6.69
C GLY A 146 -24.14 3.61 5.86
N TYR A 147 -23.13 4.49 5.89
CA TYR A 147 -23.09 5.62 4.96
C TYR A 147 -22.83 5.13 3.51
N GLY A 148 -23.27 5.89 2.50
CA GLY A 148 -22.93 5.62 1.09
C GLY A 148 -23.84 4.64 0.34
N LEU A 149 -25.06 4.41 0.85
CA LEU A 149 -26.19 3.86 0.09
C LEU A 149 -26.79 4.92 -0.84
#